data_AF-A0A257P061-F1
#
_entry.id   AF-A0A257P061-F1
#
_cell.length_a   1.000
_cell.length_b   1.000
_cell.length_c   1.000
_cell.angle_alpha   90.00
_cell.angle_beta   90.00
_cell.angle_gamma   90.00
#
_symmetry.space_group_name_H-M   'P 1'
#
loop_
_entity.id
_entity.type
_entity.pdbx_description
1 polymer ?
#
loop_
_entity_poly.entity_id
_entity_poly.type
_entity_poly.pdbx_seq_one_letter_code
_entity_poly.pdbx_strand_id
1 'polypeptide(L)'
;MANQQLHVVYQPQVDLKTQKIVGAEALLRWHHPELGIISPAEFIPIAEENGLILALGDWVLRTALITAKPWLQTAGPEFVIAVNLSAVQFRQANLPDYVLNALKEADLPAQNLEFELTE
;
A
#
# COMPACT_ATOMS: atom_id res chain seq x y z
N MET A 1 -14.79 -3.78 1.27
CA MET A 1 -14.41 -2.99 2.46
C MET A 1 -15.49 -1.93 2.67
N ALA A 2 -16.01 -1.78 3.90
CA ALA A 2 -17.29 -1.10 4.20
C ALA A 2 -17.61 0.13 3.33
N ASN A 3 -18.69 0.04 2.54
CA ASN A 3 -19.34 1.12 1.79
C ASN A 3 -18.44 2.00 0.89
N GLN A 4 -17.33 1.48 0.35
CA GLN A 4 -16.40 2.24 -0.52
C GLN A 4 -15.82 3.51 0.15
N GLN A 5 -15.82 3.57 1.47
CA GLN A 5 -15.32 4.72 2.24
C GLN A 5 -13.79 4.75 2.32
N LEU A 6 -13.16 3.59 2.15
CA LEU A 6 -11.72 3.43 2.13
C LEU A 6 -11.22 3.36 0.69
N HIS A 7 -10.17 4.11 0.40
CA HIS A 7 -9.53 4.13 -0.91
C HIS A 7 -8.01 4.33 -0.75
N VAL A 8 -7.26 3.92 -1.76
CA VAL A 8 -5.81 4.12 -1.83
C VAL A 8 -5.54 5.29 -2.78
N VAL A 9 -4.77 6.26 -2.31
CA VAL A 9 -4.19 7.31 -3.16
C VAL A 9 -2.70 7.05 -3.32
N TYR A 10 -2.10 7.65 -4.35
CA TYR A 10 -0.72 7.39 -4.71
C TYR A 10 0.07 8.69 -4.77
N GLN A 11 1.10 8.80 -3.95
CA GLN A 11 2.00 9.95 -3.93
C GLN A 11 3.22 9.66 -4.81
N PRO A 12 3.46 10.41 -5.90
CA PRO A 12 4.61 10.18 -6.76
C PRO A 12 5.93 10.45 -6.03
N GLN A 13 6.91 9.57 -6.24
CA GLN A 13 8.30 9.74 -5.84
C GLN A 13 9.14 10.12 -7.06
N VAL A 14 10.00 11.15 -6.92
CA VAL A 14 10.71 11.78 -8.04
C VAL A 14 12.21 11.73 -7.81
N ASP A 15 12.96 11.28 -8.81
CA ASP A 15 14.42 11.40 -8.81
C ASP A 15 14.81 12.88 -9.03
N LEU A 16 15.50 13.47 -8.06
CA LEU A 16 15.80 14.91 -8.07
C LEU A 16 16.76 15.34 -9.20
N LYS A 17 17.59 14.42 -9.72
CA LYS A 17 18.56 14.74 -10.77
C LYS A 17 17.90 14.78 -12.15
N THR A 18 17.01 13.83 -12.40
CA THR A 18 16.36 13.60 -13.70
C THR A 18 14.95 14.16 -13.77
N GLN A 19 14.36 14.53 -12.62
CA GLN A 19 12.97 14.95 -12.44
C GLN A 19 11.94 13.93 -12.92
N LYS A 20 12.34 12.66 -13.06
CA LYS A 20 11.45 11.58 -13.47
C LYS A 20 10.75 10.99 -12.26
N ILE A 21 9.50 10.59 -12.45
CA ILE A 21 8.79 9.75 -11.49
C ILE A 21 9.46 8.37 -11.51
N VAL A 22 9.97 7.94 -10.35
CA VAL A 22 10.65 6.66 -10.16
C VAL A 22 9.87 5.69 -9.28
N GLY A 23 8.81 6.17 -8.66
CA GLY A 23 7.97 5.33 -7.83
C GLY A 23 6.71 6.06 -7.38
N ALA A 24 5.93 5.37 -6.56
CA ALA A 24 4.84 5.98 -5.82
C ALA A 24 4.67 5.30 -4.46
N GLU A 25 4.14 6.03 -3.49
CA GLU A 25 3.73 5.49 -2.21
C GLU A 25 2.21 5.30 -2.19
N ALA A 26 1.76 4.10 -1.82
CA ALA A 26 0.37 3.74 -1.64
C ALA A 26 -0.11 4.15 -0.23
N LEU A 27 -1.08 5.07 -0.20
CA LEU A 27 -1.53 5.74 1.01
C LEU A 27 -3.02 5.49 1.23
N LEU A 28 -3.36 4.82 2.33
CA LEU A 28 -4.76 4.57 2.71
C LEU A 28 -5.45 5.87 3.10
N ARG A 29 -6.70 6.05 2.67
CA ARG A 29 -7.55 7.18 2.98
C ARG A 29 -8.93 6.71 3.39
N TRP A 30 -9.51 7.39 4.37
CA TRP A 30 -10.88 7.15 4.81
C TRP A 30 -11.71 8.41 4.63
N HIS A 31 -12.77 8.29 3.84
CA HIS A 31 -13.82 9.30 3.72
C HIS A 31 -15.12 8.77 4.36
N HIS A 32 -15.40 9.22 5.58
CA HIS A 32 -16.61 8.87 6.31
C HIS A 32 -17.77 9.76 5.87
N PRO A 33 -18.99 9.23 5.65
CA PRO A 33 -20.13 10.00 5.14
C PRO A 33 -20.55 11.16 6.05
N GLU A 34 -20.35 11.03 7.36
CA GLU A 34 -20.76 12.05 8.34
C GLU A 34 -19.59 12.85 8.90
N LEU A 35 -18.40 12.24 9.01
CA LEU A 35 -17.24 12.84 9.68
C LEU A 35 -16.26 13.47 8.67
N GLY A 36 -16.48 13.26 7.37
CA GLY A 36 -15.59 13.73 6.32
C GLY A 36 -14.29 12.90 6.24
N ILE A 37 -13.19 13.56 5.93
CA ILE A 37 -11.88 12.92 5.80
C ILE A 37 -11.34 12.61 7.20
N ILE A 38 -11.04 11.34 7.46
CA ILE A 38 -10.41 10.89 8.70
C ILE A 38 -8.94 10.59 8.43
N SER A 39 -8.06 11.11 9.27
CA SER A 39 -6.61 10.90 9.13
C SER A 39 -6.23 9.44 9.40
N PRO A 40 -5.31 8.84 8.62
CA PRO A 40 -4.70 7.55 8.96
C PRO A 40 -4.18 7.47 10.40
N ALA A 41 -3.60 8.56 10.90
CA ALA A 41 -3.11 8.62 12.28
C ALA A 41 -4.22 8.42 13.33
N GLU A 42 -5.49 8.65 12.99
CA GLU A 42 -6.63 8.46 13.90
C GLU A 42 -7.16 7.03 13.90
N PHE A 43 -7.19 6.36 12.74
CA PHE A 43 -7.85 5.05 12.62
C PHE A 43 -6.89 3.86 12.51
N ILE A 44 -5.63 4.06 12.10
CA ILE A 44 -4.65 2.97 12.02
C ILE A 44 -4.37 2.36 13.40
N PRO A 45 -4.12 3.14 14.49
CA PRO A 45 -3.89 2.55 15.81
C PRO A 45 -5.08 1.70 16.28
N ILE A 46 -6.30 2.16 16.02
CA ILE A 46 -7.52 1.43 16.37
C ILE A 46 -7.61 0.11 15.58
N ALA A 47 -7.28 0.16 14.29
CA ALA A 47 -7.25 -1.04 13.44
C ALA A 47 -6.15 -2.03 13.86
N GLU A 48 -5.04 -1.55 14.39
CA GLU A 48 -3.97 -2.39 14.96
C GLU A 48 -4.43 -3.09 16.24
N GLU A 49 -5.03 -2.35 17.16
CA GLU A 49 -5.53 -2.87 18.44
C GLU A 49 -6.58 -3.98 18.28
N ASN A 50 -7.46 -3.85 17.28
CA ASN A 50 -8.52 -4.82 17.03
C ASN A 50 -8.20 -5.85 15.93
N GLY A 51 -7.00 -5.79 15.35
CA GLY A 51 -6.53 -6.72 14.31
C GLY A 51 -7.09 -6.47 12.91
N LEU A 52 -7.96 -5.47 12.70
CA LEU A 52 -8.44 -5.09 11.36
C LEU A 52 -7.31 -4.63 10.44
N ILE A 53 -6.18 -4.17 10.99
CA ILE A 53 -5.00 -3.77 10.22
C ILE A 53 -4.48 -4.89 9.32
N LEU A 54 -4.66 -6.16 9.71
CA LEU A 54 -4.23 -7.30 8.90
C LEU A 54 -5.03 -7.39 7.60
N ALA A 55 -6.36 -7.30 7.69
CA ALA A 55 -7.25 -7.34 6.52
C ALA A 55 -7.16 -6.05 5.70
N LEU A 56 -7.02 -4.89 6.34
CA LEU A 56 -6.83 -3.62 5.67
C LEU A 56 -5.53 -3.59 4.88
N GLY A 57 -4.42 -3.96 5.52
CA GLY A 57 -3.12 -3.99 4.89
C GLY A 57 -3.04 -5.02 3.76
N ASP A 58 -3.73 -6.16 3.89
CA ASP A 58 -3.86 -7.12 2.79
C ASP A 58 -4.52 -6.47 1.55
N TRP A 59 -5.66 -5.84 1.78
CA TRP A 59 -6.40 -5.16 0.73
C TRP A 59 -5.62 -4.00 0.10
N VAL A 60 -4.90 -3.20 0.91
CA VAL A 60 -4.03 -2.12 0.42
C VAL A 60 -2.92 -2.69 -0.46
N LEU A 61 -2.21 -3.73 0.00
CA LEU A 61 -1.12 -4.36 -0.78
C LEU A 61 -1.64 -4.81 -2.14
N ARG A 62 -2.70 -5.62 -2.17
CA ARG A 62 -3.26 -6.14 -3.43
C ARG A 62 -3.70 -5.01 -4.37
N THR A 63 -4.34 -3.98 -3.83
CA THR A 63 -4.80 -2.82 -4.61
C THR A 63 -3.62 -2.07 -5.22
N ALA A 64 -2.55 -1.85 -4.44
CA ALA A 64 -1.33 -1.18 -4.87
C ALA A 64 -0.60 -1.96 -5.97
N LEU A 65 -0.42 -3.28 -5.79
CA LEU A 65 0.27 -4.13 -6.79
C LEU A 65 -0.49 -4.18 -8.13
N ILE A 66 -1.80 -4.36 -8.09
CA ILE A 66 -2.66 -4.37 -9.29
C ILE A 66 -2.59 -3.03 -10.01
N THR A 67 -2.58 -1.93 -9.25
CA THR A 67 -2.52 -0.57 -9.81
C THR A 67 -1.13 -0.26 -10.39
N ALA A 68 -0.06 -0.74 -9.76
CA ALA A 68 1.31 -0.50 -10.18
C ALA A 68 1.69 -1.26 -11.47
N LYS A 69 1.13 -2.46 -11.70
CA LYS A 69 1.45 -3.29 -12.87
C LYS A 69 1.44 -2.54 -14.22
N PRO A 70 0.39 -1.79 -14.60
CA PRO A 70 0.40 -1.00 -15.83
C PRO A 70 1.40 0.17 -15.80
N TRP A 71 1.76 0.69 -14.62
CA TRP A 71 2.75 1.77 -14.51
C TRP A 71 4.17 1.30 -14.81
N LEU A 72 4.52 0.05 -14.50
CA LEU A 72 5.83 -0.50 -14.89
C LEU A 72 6.02 -0.46 -16.42
N GLN A 73 4.94 -0.60 -17.19
CA GLN A 73 5.00 -0.56 -18.65
C GLN A 73 5.26 0.85 -19.20
N THR A 74 4.86 1.90 -18.46
CA THR A 74 4.96 3.30 -18.92
C THR A 74 6.10 4.06 -18.26
N ALA A 75 6.33 3.87 -16.97
CA ALA A 75 7.39 4.50 -16.19
C ALA A 75 8.74 3.74 -16.30
N GLY A 76 8.70 2.45 -16.64
CA GLY A 76 9.86 1.61 -16.85
C GLY A 76 10.11 0.59 -15.74
N PRO A 77 11.12 -0.30 -15.93
CA PRO A 77 11.36 -1.44 -15.05
C PRO A 77 11.87 -1.06 -13.65
N GLU A 78 12.39 0.15 -13.49
CA GLU A 78 12.89 0.69 -12.22
C GLU A 78 11.77 1.28 -11.34
N PHE A 79 10.52 1.30 -11.81
CA PHE A 79 9.41 1.88 -11.03
C PHE A 79 9.12 1.02 -9.80
N VAL A 80 9.08 1.64 -8.62
CA VAL A 80 8.77 0.97 -7.35
C VAL A 80 7.46 1.48 -6.76
N ILE A 81 6.60 0.57 -6.31
CA ILE A 81 5.43 0.88 -5.48
C ILE A 81 5.78 0.62 -4.01
N ALA A 82 5.77 1.66 -3.20
CA ALA A 82 5.93 1.57 -1.75
C ALA A 82 4.57 1.35 -1.08
N VAL A 83 4.51 0.42 -0.13
CA VAL A 83 3.31 0.11 0.66
C VAL A 83 3.64 0.19 2.14
N ASN A 84 2.82 0.93 2.90
CA ASN A 84 2.97 1.04 4.34
C ASN A 84 2.65 -0.29 5.03
N LEU A 85 3.50 -0.72 5.96
CA LEU A 85 3.39 -1.96 6.71
C LEU A 85 3.42 -1.67 8.21
N SER A 86 2.34 -2.04 8.91
CA SER A 86 2.29 -1.91 10.37
C SER A 86 3.23 -2.89 11.08
N ALA A 87 3.65 -2.54 12.29
CA ALA A 87 4.42 -3.43 13.15
C ALA A 87 3.65 -4.71 13.52
N VAL A 88 2.32 -4.65 13.59
CA VAL A 88 1.45 -5.82 13.83
C VAL A 88 1.51 -6.81 12.67
N GLN A 89 1.49 -6.32 11.42
CA GLN A 89 1.65 -7.15 10.23
C GLN A 89 3.07 -7.71 10.11
N PHE A 90 4.09 -6.90 10.40
CA PHE A 90 5.49 -7.32 10.35
C PHE A 90 5.79 -8.53 11.25
N ARG A 91 5.10 -8.63 12.39
CA ARG A 91 5.24 -9.76 13.34
C ARG A 91 4.52 -11.04 12.89
N GLN A 92 3.73 -11.01 11.82
CA GLN A 92 3.03 -12.20 11.34
C GLN A 92 4.00 -13.18 10.67
N ALA A 93 4.08 -14.41 11.20
CA ALA A 93 4.99 -15.44 10.67
C ALA A 93 4.72 -15.79 9.19
N ASN A 94 3.47 -15.63 8.74
CA ASN A 94 3.05 -15.92 7.36
C ASN A 94 3.13 -14.71 6.42
N LEU A 95 3.73 -13.58 6.84
CA LEU A 95 3.88 -12.40 6.00
C LEU A 95 4.56 -12.71 4.65
N PRO A 96 5.69 -13.46 4.58
CA PRO A 96 6.33 -13.75 3.29
C PRO A 96 5.43 -14.51 2.31
N ASP A 97 4.69 -15.52 2.79
CA ASP A 97 3.78 -16.31 1.95
C ASP A 97 2.65 -15.44 1.41
N TYR A 98 2.11 -14.58 2.26
CA TYR A 98 1.06 -13.65 1.92
C TYR A 98 1.52 -12.67 0.81
N VAL A 99 2.71 -12.08 0.96
CA VAL A 99 3.29 -11.14 -0.02
C VAL A 99 3.58 -11.83 -1.35
N LEU A 100 4.15 -13.04 -1.33
CA LEU A 100 4.42 -13.82 -2.53
C LEU A 100 3.14 -14.14 -3.31
N ASN A 101 2.06 -14.48 -2.62
CA ASN A 101 0.78 -14.71 -3.26
C ASN A 101 0.22 -13.43 -3.89
N ALA A 102 0.28 -12.30 -3.20
CA ALA A 102 -0.20 -11.03 -3.73
C ALA A 102 0.60 -10.57 -4.97
N LEU A 103 1.93 -10.70 -4.95
CA LEU A 103 2.80 -10.41 -6.10
C LEU A 103 2.46 -11.31 -7.30
N LYS A 104 2.27 -12.60 -7.06
CA LYS A 104 1.91 -13.57 -8.10
C LYS A 104 0.56 -13.25 -8.74
N GLU A 105 -0.44 -12.90 -7.95
CA GLU A 105 -1.77 -12.54 -8.44
C GLU A 105 -1.76 -11.25 -9.27
N ALA A 106 -0.92 -10.29 -8.90
CA ALA A 106 -0.75 -9.03 -9.63
C ALA A 106 0.24 -9.13 -10.82
N ASP A 107 0.91 -10.27 -11.00
CA ASP A 107 2.03 -10.45 -11.94
C ASP A 107 3.11 -9.36 -11.77
N LEU A 108 3.41 -8.94 -10.53
CA LEU A 108 4.40 -7.91 -10.25
C LEU A 108 5.72 -8.55 -9.77
N PRO A 109 6.89 -8.20 -10.36
CA PRO A 109 8.17 -8.64 -9.83
C PRO A 109 8.41 -8.08 -8.42
N ALA A 110 8.99 -8.89 -7.53
CA ALA A 110 9.20 -8.50 -6.12
C ALA A 110 10.07 -7.24 -5.96
N GLN A 111 11.02 -7.01 -6.87
CA GLN A 111 11.88 -5.82 -6.88
C GLN A 111 11.13 -4.50 -7.09
N ASN A 112 9.89 -4.55 -7.57
CA ASN A 112 9.05 -3.39 -7.81
C ASN A 112 8.13 -3.09 -6.62
N LEU A 113 8.21 -3.85 -5.53
CA LEU A 113 7.50 -3.62 -4.28
C LEU A 113 8.51 -3.25 -3.19
N GLU A 114 8.23 -2.15 -2.49
CA GLU A 114 8.93 -1.75 -1.28
C GLU A 114 7.95 -1.68 -0.10
N PHE A 115 8.40 -2.08 1.09
CA PHE A 115 7.63 -1.89 2.32
C PHE A 115 8.24 -0.76 3.14
N GLU A 116 7.40 0.18 3.54
CA GLU A 116 7.74 1.22 4.50
C GLU A 116 7.16 0.85 5.86
N LEU A 117 8.02 0.65 6.86
CA LEU A 117 7.56 0.43 8.22
C LEU A 117 7.23 1.79 8.85
N THR A 118 6.00 1.93 9.31
CA THR A 118 5.57 3.07 10.13
C THR A 118 5.75 2.73 11.60
N GLU A 119 6.30 3.68 12.38
CA GLU A 119 6.45 3.58 13.85
C GLU A 119 5.11 3.58 14.60
#